data_AF-A0A2V9WTC4-F1
#
_entry.id   AF-A0A2V9WTC4-F1
#
_cell.length_a   1.000
_cell.length_b   1.000
_cell.length_c   1.000
_cell.angle_alpha   90.00
_cell.angle_beta   90.00
_cell.angle_gamma   90.00
#
_symmetry.space_group_name_H-M   'P 1'
#
loop_
_entity.id
_entity.type
_entity.pdbx_description
1 polymer ?
#
loop_
_entity_poly.entity_id
_entity_poly.type
_entity_poly.pdbx_seq_one_letter_code
_entity_poly.pdbx_strand_id
1 'polypeptide(L)'
;MEMIMNRCCSAVVFVLAATFVAQAQSVSSRDETAIKAQLAAYSEARQRGDGRARAAFYTEDAEIWRLTTRKMSRGHAAIEKELNLPSDPNRRFRLEVENVSFLNPEVAFIDAQYYSSSVEPDGHAF
;
A
#
# COMPACT_ATOMS: atom_id res chain seq x y z
N MET A 1 -25.99 27.68 43.09
CA MET A 1 -26.57 26.92 41.97
C MET A 1 -25.62 26.94 40.76
N GLU A 2 -24.30 26.79 40.96
CA GLU A 2 -23.27 26.85 39.90
C GLU A 2 -22.66 25.49 39.54
N MET A 3 -22.88 24.45 40.36
CA MET A 3 -22.35 23.11 40.12
C MET A 3 -23.03 22.34 38.98
N ILE A 4 -24.18 22.81 38.47
CA ILE A 4 -24.92 22.11 37.40
C ILE A 4 -24.46 22.61 36.02
N MET A 5 -24.18 23.90 35.85
CA MET A 5 -23.74 24.48 34.58
C MET A 5 -22.34 23.97 34.17
N ASN A 6 -21.43 23.80 35.13
CA ASN A 6 -20.07 23.33 34.89
C ASN A 6 -20.00 21.82 34.54
N ARG A 7 -21.05 21.04 34.86
CA ARG A 7 -21.13 19.60 34.55
C ARG A 7 -21.68 19.34 33.14
N CYS A 8 -22.51 20.25 32.62
CA CYS A 8 -23.04 20.17 31.26
C CYS A 8 -21.98 20.46 30.20
N CYS A 9 -21.08 21.42 30.43
CA CYS A 9 -20.00 21.74 29.48
C CYS A 9 -19.00 20.58 29.32
N SER A 10 -18.65 19.89 30.41
CA SER A 10 -17.72 18.75 30.37
C SER A 10 -18.30 17.51 29.68
N ALA A 11 -19.61 17.27 29.81
CA ALA A 11 -20.27 16.13 29.15
C ALA A 11 -20.34 16.32 27.61
N VAL A 12 -20.54 17.55 27.14
CA VAL A 12 -20.61 17.86 25.71
C VAL A 12 -19.25 17.71 25.03
N VAL A 13 -18.16 18.12 25.69
CA VAL A 13 -16.79 17.98 25.16
C VAL A 13 -16.39 16.50 25.03
N PHE A 14 -16.76 15.66 26.00
CA PHE A 14 -16.46 14.23 25.94
C PHE A 14 -17.19 13.49 24.81
N VAL A 15 -18.46 13.85 24.54
CA VAL A 15 -19.25 13.23 23.47
C VAL A 15 -18.69 13.59 22.08
N LEU A 16 -18.28 14.84 21.87
CA LEU A 16 -17.65 15.28 20.62
C LEU A 16 -16.32 14.54 20.37
N ALA A 17 -15.47 14.39 21.38
CA ALA A 17 -14.21 13.67 21.22
C ALA A 17 -14.41 12.18 20.84
N ALA A 18 -15.42 11.53 21.43
CA ALA A 18 -15.72 10.13 21.14
C ALA A 18 -16.18 9.91 19.68
N THR A 19 -16.95 10.85 19.11
CA THR A 19 -17.40 10.76 17.71
C THR A 19 -16.24 10.92 16.72
N PHE A 20 -15.27 11.79 17.00
CA PHE A 20 -14.09 11.96 16.14
C PHE A 20 -13.20 10.72 16.10
N VAL A 21 -12.97 10.08 17.26
CA VAL A 21 -12.13 8.86 17.33
C VAL A 21 -12.79 7.69 16.58
N ALA A 22 -14.09 7.49 16.75
CA ALA A 22 -14.82 6.43 16.06
C ALA A 22 -14.81 6.61 14.52
N GLN A 23 -14.94 7.85 14.05
CA GLN A 23 -14.86 8.15 12.62
C GLN A 23 -13.46 7.88 12.07
N ALA A 24 -12.41 8.32 12.75
CA ALA A 24 -11.03 8.07 12.34
C ALA A 24 -10.72 6.55 12.23
N GLN A 25 -11.18 5.75 13.19
CA GLN A 25 -11.03 4.29 13.17
C GLN A 25 -11.80 3.62 12.02
N SER A 26 -13.00 4.12 11.71
CA SER A 26 -13.79 3.59 10.60
C SER A 26 -13.18 3.89 9.23
N VAL A 27 -12.57 5.06 9.07
CA VAL A 27 -11.85 5.47 7.85
C VAL A 27 -10.62 4.59 7.66
N SER A 28 -9.79 4.44 8.70
CA SER A 28 -8.58 3.61 8.60
C SER A 28 -8.90 2.15 8.25
N SER A 29 -9.99 1.57 8.76
CA SER A 29 -10.40 0.19 8.42
C SER A 29 -10.85 0.05 6.96
N ARG A 30 -11.59 1.04 6.44
CA ARG A 30 -11.99 1.07 5.03
C ARG A 30 -10.76 1.20 4.12
N ASP A 31 -9.88 2.13 4.45
CA ASP A 31 -8.69 2.41 3.64
C ASP A 31 -7.71 1.24 3.69
N GLU A 32 -7.57 0.55 4.82
CA GLU A 32 -6.78 -0.68 4.92
C GLU A 32 -7.30 -1.75 3.96
N THR A 33 -8.62 -1.90 3.87
CA THR A 33 -9.25 -2.85 2.93
C THR A 33 -8.97 -2.44 1.48
N ALA A 34 -9.07 -1.15 1.16
CA ALA A 34 -8.78 -0.63 -0.18
C ALA A 34 -7.31 -0.81 -0.56
N ILE A 35 -6.38 -0.54 0.36
CA ILE A 35 -4.94 -0.75 0.18
C ILE A 35 -4.64 -2.23 -0.10
N LYS A 36 -5.21 -3.15 0.68
CA LYS A 36 -5.04 -4.60 0.45
C LYS A 36 -5.56 -5.03 -0.92
N ALA A 37 -6.70 -4.51 -1.35
CA ALA A 37 -7.25 -4.77 -2.68
C ALA A 37 -6.33 -4.22 -3.80
N GLN A 38 -5.77 -3.02 -3.61
CA GLN A 38 -4.83 -2.43 -4.55
C GLN A 38 -3.54 -3.27 -4.67
N LEU A 39 -3.01 -3.78 -3.55
CA LEU A 39 -1.83 -4.65 -3.54
C LEU A 39 -2.09 -6.02 -4.17
N ALA A 40 -3.31 -6.57 -4.02
CA ALA A 40 -3.71 -7.78 -4.74
C ALA A 40 -3.70 -7.55 -6.26
N ALA A 41 -4.29 -6.45 -6.74
CA ALA A 41 -4.28 -6.09 -8.16
C ALA A 41 -2.85 -5.83 -8.69
N TYR A 42 -1.99 -5.19 -7.88
CA TYR A 42 -0.57 -5.05 -8.19
C TYR A 42 0.14 -6.41 -8.34
N SER A 43 -0.13 -7.34 -7.42
CA SER A 43 0.42 -8.70 -7.46
C SER A 43 0.00 -9.44 -8.73
N GLU A 44 -1.26 -9.34 -9.12
CA GLU A 44 -1.75 -9.95 -10.37
C GLU A 44 -1.09 -9.35 -11.61
N ALA A 45 -0.98 -8.01 -11.67
CA ALA A 45 -0.31 -7.34 -12.78
C ALA A 45 1.17 -7.76 -12.89
N ARG A 46 1.85 -7.96 -11.75
CA ARG A 46 3.20 -8.54 -11.68
C ARG A 46 3.25 -9.97 -12.17
N GLN A 47 2.31 -10.82 -11.74
CA GLN A 47 2.25 -12.20 -12.17
C GLN A 47 2.05 -12.33 -13.68
N ARG A 48 1.22 -11.47 -14.30
CA ARG A 48 1.03 -11.41 -15.75
C ARG A 48 2.20 -10.76 -16.51
N GLY A 49 3.11 -10.10 -15.80
CA GLY A 49 4.19 -9.33 -16.40
C GLY A 49 3.75 -8.06 -17.11
N ASP A 50 2.57 -7.55 -16.76
CA ASP A 50 2.04 -6.32 -17.31
C ASP A 50 2.69 -5.10 -16.62
N GLY A 51 3.83 -4.66 -17.16
CA GLY A 51 4.58 -3.53 -16.62
C GLY A 51 3.77 -2.25 -16.56
N ARG A 52 2.91 -2.02 -17.54
CA ARG A 52 2.05 -0.84 -17.62
C ARG A 52 0.97 -0.87 -16.54
N ALA A 53 0.24 -1.98 -16.40
CA ALA A 53 -0.75 -2.11 -15.34
C ALA A 53 -0.13 -1.98 -13.95
N ARG A 54 1.13 -2.42 -13.77
CA ARG A 54 1.85 -2.20 -12.51
C ARG A 54 2.26 -0.76 -12.28
N ALA A 55 2.69 -0.05 -13.33
CA ALA A 55 3.09 1.35 -13.24
C ALA A 55 1.91 2.24 -12.81
N ALA A 56 0.69 1.88 -13.22
CA ALA A 56 -0.53 2.61 -12.85
C ALA A 56 -0.82 2.70 -11.34
N PHE A 57 -0.14 1.91 -10.50
CA PHE A 57 -0.24 2.02 -9.03
C PHE A 57 0.69 3.08 -8.43
N TYR A 58 1.50 3.75 -9.25
CA TYR A 58 2.44 4.79 -8.84
C TYR A 58 1.95 6.16 -9.31
N THR A 59 2.21 7.19 -8.50
CA THR A 59 1.96 8.59 -8.89
C THR A 59 2.99 9.06 -9.92
N GLU A 60 2.70 10.19 -10.58
CA GLU A 60 3.56 10.77 -11.62
C GLU A 60 4.98 11.05 -11.13
N ASP A 61 5.14 11.36 -9.85
CA ASP A 61 6.38 11.71 -9.17
C ASP A 61 6.97 10.59 -8.30
N ALA A 62 6.40 9.39 -8.34
CA ALA A 62 6.82 8.29 -7.49
C ALA A 62 8.28 7.87 -7.72
N GLU A 63 8.90 7.31 -6.70
CA GLU A 63 10.23 6.74 -6.76
C GLU A 63 10.20 5.24 -6.41
N ILE A 64 10.97 4.43 -7.14
CA ILE A 64 11.20 3.03 -6.78
C ILE A 64 12.69 2.72 -6.71
N TRP A 65 13.09 2.03 -5.66
CA TRP A 65 14.39 1.39 -5.54
C TRP A 65 14.27 -0.10 -5.84
N ARG A 66 15.13 -0.64 -6.71
CA ARG A 66 15.15 -2.07 -7.00
C ARG A 66 16.46 -2.70 -6.55
N LEU A 67 16.36 -3.73 -5.71
CA LEU A 67 17.51 -4.47 -5.20
C LEU A 67 18.31 -5.17 -6.31
N THR A 68 17.63 -5.68 -7.36
CA THR A 68 18.27 -6.42 -8.46
C THR A 68 19.14 -5.53 -9.34
N THR A 69 18.67 -4.33 -9.70
CA THR A 69 19.41 -3.40 -10.56
C THR A 69 20.25 -2.40 -9.79
N ARG A 70 20.01 -2.27 -8.47
CA ARG A 70 20.59 -1.23 -7.60
C ARG A 70 20.39 0.18 -8.16
N LYS A 71 19.21 0.44 -8.73
CA LYS A 71 18.84 1.73 -9.33
C LYS A 71 17.60 2.31 -8.66
N MET A 72 17.62 3.63 -8.52
CA MET A 72 16.44 4.44 -8.24
C MET A 72 15.82 4.87 -9.58
N SER A 73 14.54 4.59 -9.79
CA SER A 73 13.77 5.15 -10.90
C SER A 73 12.82 6.20 -10.36
N ARG A 74 12.75 7.36 -11.03
CA ARG A 74 11.94 8.51 -10.61
C ARG A 74 10.94 8.87 -11.70
N GLY A 75 9.69 9.02 -11.30
CA GLY A 75 8.57 9.36 -12.14
C GLY A 75 7.96 8.18 -12.90
N HIS A 76 6.68 8.31 -13.22
CA HIS A 76 5.87 7.21 -13.76
C HIS A 76 6.45 6.60 -15.04
N ALA A 77 6.91 7.41 -15.99
CA ALA A 77 7.48 6.92 -17.26
C ALA A 77 8.75 6.07 -17.06
N ALA A 78 9.63 6.44 -16.12
CA ALA A 78 10.83 5.67 -15.80
C ALA A 78 10.45 4.36 -15.10
N ILE A 79 9.46 4.40 -14.20
CA ILE A 79 8.92 3.23 -13.52
C ILE A 79 8.31 2.26 -14.54
N GLU A 80 7.42 2.71 -15.44
CA GLU A 80 6.81 1.84 -16.46
C GLU A 80 7.86 1.10 -17.29
N LYS A 81 8.88 1.82 -17.77
CA LYS A 81 9.98 1.23 -18.53
C LYS A 81 10.75 0.17 -17.74
N GLU A 82 11.05 0.44 -16.48
CA GLU A 82 11.77 -0.48 -15.58
C GLU A 82 10.91 -1.71 -15.18
N LEU A 83 9.60 -1.54 -15.10
CA LEU A 83 8.66 -2.58 -14.69
C LEU A 83 8.19 -3.46 -15.86
N ASN A 84 8.34 -3.00 -17.09
CA ASN A 84 8.01 -3.76 -18.29
C ASN A 84 8.99 -4.93 -18.46
N LEU A 85 8.51 -6.13 -18.20
CA LEU A 85 9.29 -7.36 -18.34
C LEU A 85 8.76 -8.18 -19.51
N PRO A 86 9.61 -8.98 -20.17
CA PRO A 86 9.15 -10.00 -21.10
C PRO A 86 8.07 -10.88 -20.48
N SER A 87 7.13 -11.35 -21.29
CA SER A 87 6.16 -12.36 -20.86
C SER A 87 6.89 -13.64 -20.45
N ASP A 88 6.50 -14.22 -19.34
CA ASP A 88 7.08 -15.45 -18.81
C ASP A 88 5.96 -16.32 -18.23
N PRO A 89 5.61 -17.46 -18.88
CA PRO A 89 4.54 -18.34 -18.43
C PRO A 89 4.86 -19.03 -17.09
N ASN A 90 6.15 -19.12 -16.73
CA ASN A 90 6.60 -19.74 -15.49
C ASN A 90 6.69 -18.73 -14.34
N ARG A 91 6.44 -17.45 -14.59
CA ARG A 91 6.45 -16.43 -13.54
C ARG A 91 5.45 -16.78 -12.45
N ARG A 92 5.95 -16.81 -11.21
CA ARG A 92 5.12 -16.81 -10.02
C ARG A 92 5.48 -15.59 -9.20
N PHE A 93 4.45 -14.89 -8.77
CA PHE A 93 4.59 -13.75 -7.89
C PHE A 93 3.43 -13.74 -6.91
N ARG A 94 3.73 -13.55 -5.64
CA ARG A 94 2.75 -13.30 -4.59
C ARG A 94 3.29 -12.22 -3.67
N LEU A 95 2.39 -11.39 -3.16
CA LEU A 95 2.66 -10.43 -2.10
C LEU A 95 1.79 -10.79 -0.88
N GLU A 96 2.42 -10.84 0.30
CA GLU A 96 1.74 -11.05 1.58
C GLU A 96 1.96 -9.81 2.44
N VAL A 97 0.86 -9.14 2.80
CA VAL A 97 0.89 -7.91 3.61
C VAL A 97 1.09 -8.31 5.06
N GLU A 98 2.17 -7.83 5.67
CA GLU A 98 2.48 -8.10 7.08
C GLU A 98 1.84 -7.04 7.98
N ASN A 99 1.90 -5.79 7.56
CA ASN A 99 1.47 -4.66 8.37
C ASN A 99 1.01 -3.49 7.50
N VAL A 100 -0.02 -2.77 7.98
CA VAL A 100 -0.50 -1.51 7.43
C VAL A 100 -0.48 -0.49 8.56
N SER A 101 0.36 0.53 8.45
CA SER A 101 0.55 1.54 9.48
C SER A 101 0.23 2.93 8.94
N PHE A 102 -0.86 3.52 9.42
CA PHE A 102 -1.26 4.88 9.05
C PHE A 102 -0.43 5.91 9.80
N LEU A 103 0.29 6.75 9.05
CA LEU A 103 0.94 7.95 9.60
C LEU A 103 -0.10 9.02 9.90
N ASN A 104 -1.07 9.18 9.01
CA ASN A 104 -2.24 10.03 9.12
C ASN A 104 -3.35 9.47 8.19
N PRO A 105 -4.56 10.06 8.14
CA PRO A 105 -5.64 9.55 7.28
C PRO A 105 -5.35 9.52 5.77
N GLU A 106 -4.30 10.20 5.31
CA GLU A 106 -3.94 10.31 3.89
C GLU A 106 -2.68 9.51 3.52
N VAL A 107 -1.93 9.02 4.52
CA VAL A 107 -0.62 8.37 4.32
C VAL A 107 -0.51 7.11 5.17
N ALA A 108 -0.20 5.99 4.52
CA ALA A 108 0.10 4.72 5.17
C ALA A 108 1.41 4.10 4.67
N PHE A 109 2.11 3.42 5.56
CA PHE A 109 3.25 2.56 5.26
C PHE A 109 2.80 1.11 5.23
N ILE A 110 3.30 0.35 4.25
CA ILE A 110 2.98 -1.06 4.07
C ILE A 110 4.26 -1.88 4.13
N ASP A 111 4.30 -2.79 5.09
CA ASP A 111 5.31 -3.84 5.13
C ASP A 111 4.72 -5.08 4.47
N ALA A 112 5.45 -5.63 3.50
CA ALA A 112 5.01 -6.81 2.78
C ALA A 112 6.20 -7.70 2.40
N GLN A 113 6.00 -9.01 2.57
CA GLN A 113 6.87 -10.01 1.96
C GLN A 113 6.38 -10.31 0.55
N TYR A 114 7.33 -10.55 -0.36
CA TYR A 114 7.00 -11.04 -1.69
C TYR A 114 7.76 -12.32 -1.98
N TYR A 115 7.08 -13.22 -2.69
CA TYR A 115 7.63 -14.48 -3.16
C TYR A 115 7.65 -14.43 -4.68
N SER A 116 8.82 -14.67 -5.27
CA SER A 116 8.99 -14.68 -6.70
C SER A 116 9.86 -15.86 -7.10
N SER A 117 9.33 -16.79 -7.89
CA SER A 117 10.17 -17.70 -8.66
C SER A 117 10.42 -17.04 -10.00
N SER A 118 11.61 -16.46 -10.16
CA SER A 118 12.15 -16.27 -11.50
C SER A 118 13.05 -17.48 -11.72
N VAL A 119 12.86 -18.19 -12.83
CA VAL A 119 13.91 -19.11 -13.28
C VAL A 119 15.11 -18.21 -13.60
N GLU A 120 16.20 -18.33 -12.84
CA GLU A 120 17.49 -17.82 -13.28
C GLU A 120 17.76 -18.44 -14.66
N PRO A 121 18.42 -17.76 -15.61
CA PRO A 121 18.79 -18.37 -16.90
C PRO A 121 19.51 -19.73 -16.74
N ASP A 122 20.05 -19.99 -15.55
CA ASP A 122 20.88 -21.14 -15.21
C ASP A 122 20.14 -22.23 -14.37
N GLY A 123 18.82 -22.12 -14.19
CA GLY A 123 17.99 -23.26 -13.75
C GLY A 123 18.04 -23.64 -12.26
N HIS A 124 18.53 -22.78 -11.38
CA HIS A 124 18.39 -22.98 -9.94
C HIS A 124 17.14 -22.24 -9.41
N ALA A 125 16.17 -23.01 -8.90
CA ALA A 125 15.01 -22.47 -8.18
C ALA A 125 15.28 -22.49 -6.67
N PHE A 126 14.73 -21.49 -5.96
CA PHE A 126 14.58 -21.52 -4.50
C PHE A 126 13.56 -22.59 -4.07
#